data_AF-A0AA38GRY0-F1
#
_entry.id   AF-A0AA38GRY0-F1
#
_cell.length_a   1.000
_cell.length_b   1.000
_cell.length_c   1.000
_cell.angle_alpha   90.00
_cell.angle_beta   90.00
_cell.angle_gamma   90.00
#
_symmetry.space_group_name_H-M   'P 1'
#
loop_
_entity.id
_entity.type
_entity.pdbx_description
1 polymer ?
#
loop_
_entity_poly.entity_id
_entity_poly.type
_entity_poly.pdbx_seq_one_letter_code
_entity_poly.pdbx_strand_id
1 'polypeptide(L)'
;APGGKVYTKGTIYLSNVRMVFVANKPVGAFVAFDLPLLYIHDEKFNQPIFFCNNISGKVDPVVPEDANRALFSTHSFKIIFKEGGCGTFVPLFFNLIRSVRQYHQMSVSAADATPRADRLQVGQPPVDEMMRCA
;
A
#
# COMPACT_ATOMS: atom_id res chain seq x y z
N ALA A 1 3.86 9.61 14.97
CA ALA A 1 2.89 9.75 16.09
C ALA A 1 3.43 8.97 17.29
N PRO A 2 3.18 9.39 18.54
CA PRO A 2 3.63 8.63 19.70
C PRO A 2 3.06 7.20 19.61
N GLY A 3 3.92 6.20 19.73
CA GLY A 3 3.52 4.78 19.65
C GLY A 3 2.46 4.49 20.70
N GLY A 4 1.23 4.23 20.27
CA GLY A 4 0.09 4.06 21.15
C GLY A 4 -1.04 3.33 20.45
N LYS A 5 -1.88 2.66 21.22
CA LYS A 5 -3.03 1.92 20.70
C LYS A 5 -4.28 2.77 20.83
N VAL A 6 -4.94 3.01 19.70
CA VAL A 6 -6.22 3.74 19.66
C VAL A 6 -7.36 2.75 19.45
N TYR A 7 -8.44 2.90 20.23
CA TYR A 7 -9.67 2.16 20.06
C TYR A 7 -10.84 3.13 19.98
N THR A 8 -11.59 3.09 18.89
CA THR A 8 -12.78 3.92 18.72
C THR A 8 -13.79 3.24 17.79
N LYS A 9 -15.03 3.76 17.79
CA LYS A 9 -16.09 3.35 16.85
C LYS A 9 -16.11 4.32 15.68
N GLY A 10 -16.43 3.82 14.49
CA GLY A 10 -16.37 4.59 13.27
C GLY A 10 -16.98 3.86 12.09
N THR A 11 -16.98 4.55 10.96
CA THR A 11 -17.36 3.99 9.66
C THR A 11 -16.09 3.67 8.87
N ILE A 12 -16.10 2.54 8.17
CA ILE A 12 -15.02 2.16 7.27
C ILE A 12 -15.51 2.20 5.82
N TYR A 13 -14.78 2.94 5.00
CA TYR A 13 -15.03 3.07 3.58
C TYR A 13 -14.01 2.25 2.82
N LEU A 14 -14.47 1.51 1.82
CA LEU A 14 -13.63 0.72 0.93
C LEU A 14 -13.78 1.27 -0.48
N SER A 15 -12.65 1.62 -1.09
CA SER A 15 -12.54 2.02 -2.49
C SER A 15 -11.69 1.01 -3.26
N ASN A 16 -11.47 1.26 -4.54
CA ASN A 16 -10.58 0.45 -5.38
C ASN A 16 -9.09 0.60 -5.04
N VAL A 17 -8.67 1.66 -4.34
CA VAL A 17 -7.24 1.93 -4.06
C VAL A 17 -6.90 1.95 -2.57
N ARG A 18 -7.88 2.21 -1.70
CA ARG A 18 -7.67 2.33 -0.25
C ARG A 18 -8.91 2.00 0.57
N MET A 19 -8.66 1.72 1.84
CA MET A 19 -9.65 1.64 2.90
C MET A 19 -9.44 2.82 3.86
N VAL A 20 -10.51 3.52 4.22
CA VAL A 20 -10.43 4.69 5.12
C VAL A 20 -11.35 4.45 6.31
N PHE A 21 -10.79 4.49 7.51
CA PHE A 21 -11.57 4.49 8.74
C PHE A 21 -11.80 5.94 9.19
N VAL A 22 -13.05 6.30 9.50
CA VAL A 22 -13.43 7.61 10.04
C VAL A 22 -14.08 7.41 11.40
N ALA A 23 -13.52 8.01 12.44
CA ALA A 23 -14.06 7.89 13.79
C ALA A 23 -15.36 8.69 13.93
N ASN A 24 -16.38 8.11 14.58
CA ASN A 24 -17.63 8.82 14.86
C ASN A 24 -17.42 10.04 15.77
N LYS A 25 -16.42 9.94 16.65
CA LYS A 25 -15.94 11.00 17.53
C LYS A 25 -14.40 10.97 17.53
N PRO A 26 -13.72 12.11 17.31
CA PRO A 26 -12.27 12.17 17.42
C PRO A 26 -11.76 11.67 18.78
N VAL A 27 -10.61 10.98 18.78
CA VAL A 27 -9.90 10.55 20.00
C VAL A 27 -8.55 11.27 20.04
N GLY A 28 -8.48 12.35 20.81
CA GLY A 28 -7.33 13.27 20.74
C GLY A 28 -7.21 13.84 19.32
N ALA A 29 -6.02 13.71 18.72
CA ALA A 29 -5.80 14.10 17.32
C ALA A 29 -6.25 13.04 16.28
N PHE A 30 -6.70 11.86 16.73
CA PHE A 30 -7.12 10.80 15.81
C PHE A 30 -8.56 11.02 15.34
N VAL A 31 -8.71 11.40 14.07
CA VAL A 31 -10.02 11.63 13.42
C VAL A 31 -10.33 10.54 12.40
N ALA A 32 -9.33 10.17 11.60
CA ALA A 32 -9.44 9.17 10.56
C ALA A 32 -8.09 8.47 10.36
N PHE A 33 -8.10 7.33 9.67
CA PHE A 33 -6.90 6.58 9.30
C PHE A 33 -7.05 6.01 7.89
N ASP A 34 -6.08 6.30 7.03
CA ASP A 34 -6.01 5.82 5.65
C ASP A 34 -5.16 4.54 5.58
N LEU A 35 -5.64 3.53 4.86
CA LEU A 35 -4.96 2.27 4.60
C LEU A 35 -4.98 1.98 3.10
N PRO A 36 -3.92 2.37 2.36
CA PRO A 36 -3.84 2.06 0.94
C PRO A 36 -3.74 0.55 0.73
N LEU A 37 -4.56 -0.01 -0.16
CA LEU A 37 -4.72 -1.47 -0.30
C LEU A 37 -3.41 -2.16 -0.70
N LEU A 38 -2.55 -1.48 -1.47
CA LEU A 38 -1.26 -1.99 -1.91
C LEU A 38 -0.28 -2.24 -0.75
N TYR A 39 -0.37 -1.45 0.32
CA TYR A 39 0.54 -1.51 1.47
C TYR A 39 -0.03 -2.30 2.65
N ILE A 40 -1.27 -2.79 2.55
CA ILE A 40 -1.82 -3.73 3.53
C ILE A 40 -1.17 -5.10 3.29
N HIS A 41 -0.85 -5.82 4.36
CA HIS A 41 -0.38 -7.21 4.34
C HIS A 41 -0.73 -7.94 5.65
N ASP A 42 -0.45 -9.24 5.70
CA ASP A 42 -0.80 -10.13 6.81
C ASP A 42 -2.31 -10.07 7.18
N GLU A 43 -3.17 -9.82 6.19
CA GLU A 43 -4.61 -9.72 6.41
C GLU A 43 -5.22 -11.08 6.79
N LYS A 44 -6.05 -11.08 7.84
CA LYS A 44 -6.74 -12.26 8.36
C LYS A 44 -8.16 -11.94 8.76
N PHE A 45 -9.09 -12.77 8.33
CA PHE A 45 -10.46 -12.80 8.84
C PHE A 45 -10.56 -13.79 10.01
N ASN A 46 -11.15 -13.35 11.13
CA ASN A 46 -11.32 -14.14 12.33
C ASN A 46 -12.83 -14.26 12.64
N GLN A 47 -13.31 -15.50 12.77
CA GLN A 47 -14.70 -15.86 13.10
C GLN A 47 -14.79 -16.56 14.46
N PRO A 48 -14.65 -15.83 15.56
CA PRO A 48 -14.79 -16.41 16.89
C PRO A 48 -16.24 -16.83 17.16
N ILE A 49 -16.43 -17.96 17.85
CA ILE A 49 -17.77 -18.49 18.19
C ILE A 49 -18.53 -17.56 19.15
N PHE A 50 -17.81 -16.92 20.10
CA PHE A 50 -18.41 -16.10 21.17
C PHE A 50 -18.09 -14.60 21.09
N PHE A 51 -17.69 -14.08 19.92
CA PHE A 51 -17.38 -12.66 19.75
C PHE A 51 -17.74 -12.17 18.34
N CYS A 52 -17.59 -10.87 18.10
CA CYS A 52 -17.79 -10.32 16.76
C CYS A 52 -16.69 -10.78 15.79
N ASN A 53 -17.10 -11.03 14.55
CA ASN A 53 -16.18 -11.19 13.42
C ASN A 53 -15.26 -9.97 13.30
N ASN A 54 -14.00 -10.21 12.96
CA ASN A 54 -13.02 -9.13 12.79
C ASN A 54 -12.02 -9.43 11.68
N ILE A 55 -11.54 -8.37 11.04
CA ILE A 55 -10.36 -8.41 10.17
C ILE A 55 -9.20 -7.81 10.95
N SER A 56 -8.03 -8.43 10.87
CA SER A 56 -6.77 -7.89 11.36
C SER A 56 -5.74 -7.88 10.25
N GLY A 57 -4.77 -6.97 10.32
CA GLY A 57 -3.65 -6.95 9.39
C GLY A 57 -2.63 -5.90 9.79
N LYS A 58 -1.67 -5.69 8.90
CA LYS A 58 -0.65 -4.66 8.99
C LYS A 58 -0.72 -3.76 7.78
N VAL A 59 -0.27 -2.52 7.93
CA VAL A 59 -0.12 -1.57 6.83
C VAL A 59 1.20 -0.84 6.96
N ASP A 60 1.96 -0.88 5.88
CA ASP A 60 3.19 -0.11 5.77
C ASP A 60 2.88 1.36 5.44
N PRO A 61 3.62 2.30 6.05
CA PRO A 61 3.45 3.72 5.76
C PRO A 61 3.93 4.04 4.35
N VAL A 62 3.23 4.98 3.69
CA VAL A 62 3.71 5.56 2.43
C VAL A 62 4.80 6.57 2.77
N VAL A 63 6.06 6.21 2.51
CA VAL A 63 7.22 7.05 2.82
C VAL A 63 7.63 7.84 1.57
N PRO A 64 7.77 9.17 1.67
CA PRO A 64 8.36 9.99 0.60
C PRO A 64 9.78 9.53 0.22
N GLU A 65 10.18 9.73 -1.03
CA GLU A 65 11.46 9.24 -1.55
C GLU A 65 12.68 9.88 -0.86
N ASP A 66 12.52 11.12 -0.38
CA ASP A 66 13.52 11.90 0.35
C ASP A 66 13.54 11.62 1.87
N ALA A 67 12.63 10.80 2.38
CA ALA A 67 12.47 10.54 3.80
C ALA A 67 13.15 9.25 4.26
N ASN A 68 13.75 9.28 5.46
CA ASN A 68 14.36 8.09 6.05
C ASN A 68 13.28 7.08 6.50
N ARG A 69 13.19 5.95 5.78
CA ARG A 69 12.23 4.87 6.06
C ARG A 69 12.31 4.33 7.49
N ALA A 70 13.48 4.35 8.13
CA ALA A 70 13.65 3.86 9.51
C ALA A 70 12.84 4.66 10.54
N LEU A 71 12.39 5.87 10.20
CA LEU A 71 11.55 6.71 11.06
C LEU A 71 10.08 6.31 11.04
N PHE A 72 9.68 5.42 10.13
CA PHE A 72 8.30 5.03 9.93
C PHE A 72 8.11 3.55 10.25
N SER A 73 7.23 3.27 11.21
CA SER A 73 6.91 1.90 11.62
C SER A 73 5.66 1.39 10.91
N THR A 74 5.64 0.10 10.59
CA THR A 74 4.43 -0.63 10.19
C THR A 74 3.36 -0.51 11.27
N HIS A 75 2.11 -0.26 10.86
CA HIS A 75 0.98 -0.15 11.78
C HIS A 75 0.16 -1.43 11.77
N SER A 76 -0.21 -1.94 12.95
CA SER A 76 -1.16 -3.05 13.06
C SER A 76 -2.58 -2.52 13.24
N PHE A 77 -3.54 -3.07 12.51
CA PHE A 77 -4.95 -2.70 12.61
C PHE A 77 -5.84 -3.90 12.92
N LYS A 78 -6.98 -3.61 13.55
CA LYS A 78 -8.06 -4.59 13.78
C LYS A 78 -9.41 -3.89 13.63
N ILE A 79 -10.23 -4.38 12.71
CA ILE A 79 -11.59 -3.91 12.44
C ILE A 79 -12.56 -4.94 12.99
N ILE A 80 -13.42 -4.52 13.92
CA ILE A 80 -14.41 -5.39 14.56
C ILE A 80 -15.79 -5.00 14.06
N PHE A 81 -16.49 -5.95 13.43
CA PHE A 81 -17.82 -5.75 12.86
C PHE A 81 -18.89 -5.90 13.95
N LYS A 82 -19.20 -4.80 14.65
CA LYS A 82 -20.17 -4.80 15.75
C LYS A 82 -21.63 -4.77 15.28
N GLU A 83 -21.89 -4.21 14.11
CA GLU A 83 -23.23 -3.93 13.58
C GLU A 83 -23.52 -4.74 12.29
N GLY A 84 -22.83 -5.88 12.11
CA GLY A 84 -22.95 -6.71 10.90
C GLY A 84 -22.10 -6.23 9.73
N GLY A 85 -22.55 -6.47 8.49
CA GLY A 85 -21.89 -6.05 7.26
C GLY A 85 -20.67 -6.88 6.83
N CYS A 86 -20.08 -7.70 7.72
CA CYS A 86 -18.90 -8.50 7.40
C CYS A 86 -19.11 -9.46 6.21
N GLY A 87 -20.31 -10.02 6.03
CA GLY A 87 -20.61 -10.92 4.92
C GLY A 87 -20.49 -10.28 3.54
N THR A 88 -20.69 -8.97 3.44
CA THR A 88 -20.49 -8.20 2.19
C THR A 88 -19.08 -7.63 2.12
N PHE A 89 -18.61 -7.04 3.22
CA PHE A 89 -17.33 -6.34 3.26
C PHE A 89 -16.14 -7.28 3.05
N VAL A 90 -16.13 -8.43 3.72
CA VAL A 90 -14.98 -9.36 3.71
C VAL A 90 -14.70 -9.86 2.28
N PRO A 91 -15.65 -10.42 1.52
CA PRO A 91 -15.38 -10.84 0.15
C PRO A 91 -14.89 -9.69 -0.74
N LEU A 92 -15.49 -8.50 -0.63
CA LEU A 92 -15.09 -7.33 -1.42
C LEU A 92 -13.66 -6.90 -1.11
N PHE A 93 -13.31 -6.81 0.16
CA PHE A 93 -11.97 -6.42 0.62
C PHE A 93 -10.88 -7.38 0.12
N PHE A 94 -11.05 -8.69 0.32
CA PHE A 94 -10.06 -9.67 -0.11
C PHE A 94 -9.95 -9.74 -1.64
N ASN A 95 -11.07 -9.62 -2.37
CA ASN A 95 -11.04 -9.57 -3.83
C ASN A 95 -10.31 -8.34 -4.36
N LEU A 96 -10.56 -7.17 -3.77
CA LEU A 96 -9.91 -5.91 -4.16
C LEU A 96 -8.41 -5.93 -3.86
N ILE A 97 -8.00 -6.35 -2.66
CA ILE A 97 -6.57 -6.46 -2.33
C ILE A 97 -5.84 -7.37 -3.33
N ARG A 98 -6.43 -8.54 -3.63
CA ARG A 98 -5.86 -9.46 -4.61
C ARG A 98 -5.72 -8.81 -5.99
N SER A 99 -6.77 -8.13 -6.45
CA SER A 99 -6.78 -7.46 -7.76
C SER A 99 -5.75 -6.34 -7.85
N VAL A 100 -5.63 -5.50 -6.82
CA VAL A 100 -4.66 -4.40 -6.76
C VAL A 100 -3.22 -4.94 -6.79
N ARG A 101 -2.92 -5.97 -6.00
CA ARG A 101 -1.58 -6.58 -5.98
C ARG A 101 -1.22 -7.24 -7.31
N GLN A 102 -2.17 -7.95 -7.93
CA GLN A 102 -1.96 -8.57 -9.24
C GLN A 102 -1.69 -7.52 -10.33
N TYR A 103 -2.49 -6.44 -10.35
CA TYR A 103 -2.28 -5.34 -11.29
C TYR A 103 -0.91 -4.68 -11.09
N HIS A 104 -0.51 -4.44 -9.84
CA HIS A 104 0.79 -3.88 -9.50
C HIS A 104 1.95 -4.77 -9.97
N GLN A 105 1.86 -6.09 -9.78
CA GLN A 105 2.87 -7.04 -10.25
C GLN A 105 3.01 -7.01 -11.78
N MET A 106 1.88 -6.92 -12.50
CA MET A 106 1.88 -6.80 -13.96
C MET A 106 2.51 -5.48 -14.42
N SER A 107 2.18 -4.36 -13.77
CA SER A 107 2.74 -3.06 -14.13
C SER A 107 4.24 -2.97 -13.87
N VAL A 108 4.73 -3.53 -12.77
CA VAL A 108 6.18 -3.56 -12.46
C VAL A 108 6.91 -4.46 -13.46
N SER A 109 6.40 -5.66 -13.71
CA SER A 109 6.99 -6.58 -14.70
C SER A 109 7.03 -6.00 -16.12
N ALA A 110 6.01 -5.22 -16.50
CA ALA A 110 5.98 -4.55 -17.80
C ALA A 110 6.98 -3.37 -17.89
N ALA A 111 7.19 -2.63 -16.80
CA ALA A 111 8.18 -1.56 -16.74
C ALA A 111 9.62 -2.09 -16.81
N ASP A 112 9.89 -3.25 -16.22
CA ASP A 112 11.19 -3.92 -16.30
C ASP A 112 11.45 -4.59 -17.66
N ALA A 113 10.40 -4.93 -18.42
CA ALA A 113 10.49 -5.54 -19.75
C ALA A 113 10.78 -4.53 -20.88
N THR A 114 10.65 -3.22 -20.65
CA THR A 114 11.19 -2.21 -21.55
C THR A 114 12.71 -2.17 -21.40
N PRO A 115 13.52 -2.51 -22.43
CA PRO A 115 14.96 -2.33 -22.35
C PRO A 115 15.20 -0.84 -22.12
N ARG A 116 15.84 -0.49 -21.00
CA ARG A 116 16.59 0.77 -20.92
C ARG A 116 17.61 0.71 -22.05
N ALA A 117 17.25 1.20 -23.23
CA ALA A 117 18.18 1.44 -24.31
C ALA A 117 19.26 2.35 -23.73
N ASP A 118 20.43 1.76 -23.56
CA ASP A 118 21.66 2.36 -23.07
C ASP A 118 21.96 3.62 -23.90
N ARG A 119 21.51 4.78 -23.40
CA ARG A 119 21.68 6.08 -24.04
C ARG A 119 23.00 6.72 -23.61
N LEU A 120 24.10 5.97 -23.69
CA LEU A 120 25.45 6.51 -23.69
C LEU A 120 26.39 5.72 -24.62
N GLN A 121 25.98 5.50 -25.88
CA GLN A 121 26.98 5.38 -26.94
C GLN A 121 27.46 6.79 -27.29
N VAL A 122 28.48 7.24 -26.56
CA VAL A 122 29.38 8.30 -27.02
C VAL A 122 30.08 7.72 -28.24
N GLY A 123 29.61 8.10 -29.44
CA GLY A 123 30.27 7.73 -30.69
C GLY A 123 31.73 8.18 -30.63
N GLN A 124 32.66 7.24 -30.78
CA GLN A 124 34.07 7.58 -30.93
C GLN A 124 34.20 8.50 -32.16
N PRO A 125 34.80 9.70 -32.02
CA PRO A 125 35.10 10.51 -33.19
C PRO A 125 36.14 9.77 -34.06
N PRO A 126 35.98 9.78 -35.40
CA PRO A 126 36.85 9.05 -36.30
C PRO A 126 38.21 9.76 -36.38
N VAL A 127 39.11 9.40 -35.47
CA VAL A 127 40.49 9.94 -35.47
C VAL A 127 41.32 9.39 -36.64
N ASP A 128 40.93 8.27 -37.24
CA ASP A 128 41.62 7.66 -38.38
C ASP A 128 41.36 8.35 -39.73
N GLU A 129 40.36 9.22 -39.84
CA GLU A 129 40.04 9.91 -41.09
C GLU A 129 40.80 11.24 -41.24
N MET A 130 41.31 11.82 -40.14
CA MET A 130 42.08 13.07 -40.15
C MET A 130 43.58 12.87 -40.41
N MET A 131 44.14 11.67 -40.25
CA MET A 131 45.56 11.39 -40.46
C MET A 131 45.95 11.06 -41.91
N ARG A 132 44.99 10.95 -42.84
CA ARG A 132 45.28 10.63 -44.26
C ARG A 132 45.35 11.83 -45.20
N CYS A 133 45.16 13.05 -44.69
CA CYS A 133 45.14 14.27 -45.50
C CYS A 133 46.30 15.25 -45.21
N ALA A 134 47.42 14.77 -44.65
CA ALA A 134 48.62 15.55 -44.42
C ALA A 134 49.81 15.02 -45.24
#